data_AF-A0A6I9XXR2-F1
#
_entry.id   AF-A0A6I9XXR2-F1
#
_cell.length_a   1.000
_cell.length_b   1.000
_cell.length_c   1.000
_cell.angle_alpha   90.00
_cell.angle_beta   90.00
_cell.angle_gamma   90.00
#
_symmetry.space_group_name_H-M   'P 1'
#
loop_
_entity.id
_entity.type
_entity.pdbx_description
1 polymer ?
#
loop_
_entity_poly.entity_id
_entity_poly.type
_entity_poly.pdbx_seq_one_letter_code
_entity_poly.pdbx_strand_id
1 'polypeptide(L)'
;MSFNKIPPRWLNCPRRGQPVAGIFLPLKTMLGPKYDDKVAEEFRFHPSMLSNYLKSLKVKMGLLIDLTNTSRFYDRSEVEKDGITYVKLQCKGHGECPTPENTETFIRICEQFRNKNPTELIGVHCTHGFNRTGFLICAFLVGKLDWSIEASVATFAQARPPGIYKGDYLKELFRRYGDVADAPAPPSLPEWCFEEDEEDGEEDNCKLGTPESEACSSTSFSGRRKKEHLKLAQPVGECDFNIRLSCIEKEIILPRHDKMKNGQIDKAQEPFSVRNKPFFDINIAKKLLEGNFAREVSHEVDGLIFQPVGKYKPGRCDDILKWKPPSLNSVDFRLKLARVVGEGLLPRNVGLLYVGSLDRPFAEIKVTKDLKQYDNKIIECKFENNSWVFMRQRIDKSFPNAYSTAMAVCNSIQHPVTKEFLFEFIEKCMTAAPGQPRKHHLDPDTELMPPPPPKRPRLSL
;
A
#
# COMPACT_ATOMS: atom_id res chain seq x y z
N MET A 1 2.98 18.93 36.77
CA MET A 1 4.27 19.15 36.08
C MET A 1 4.74 17.82 35.47
N SER A 2 4.72 17.68 34.14
CA SER A 2 5.13 16.46 33.42
C SER A 2 5.96 16.85 32.18
N PHE A 3 7.02 17.61 32.39
CA PHE A 3 7.78 18.22 31.30
C PHE A 3 8.63 17.22 30.49
N ASN A 4 8.79 15.97 30.98
CA ASN A 4 9.69 14.98 30.37
C ASN A 4 9.02 13.68 29.87
N LYS A 5 7.69 13.57 29.82
CA LYS A 5 7.06 12.35 29.24
C LYS A 5 7.01 12.42 27.71
N ILE A 6 7.27 11.31 27.03
CA ILE A 6 7.05 11.17 25.58
C ILE A 6 5.55 11.24 25.28
N PRO A 7 5.12 11.62 24.06
CA PRO A 7 3.71 11.62 23.72
C PRO A 7 3.12 10.20 23.80
N PRO A 8 1.89 10.03 24.30
CA PRO A 8 1.22 8.72 24.26
C PRO A 8 1.03 8.27 22.81
N ARG A 9 1.01 6.95 22.59
CA ARG A 9 0.86 6.31 21.28
C ARG A 9 1.95 6.70 20.26
N TRP A 10 3.11 7.17 20.73
CA TRP A 10 4.19 7.62 19.85
C TRP A 10 5.18 6.52 19.49
N LEU A 11 5.46 5.59 20.40
CA LEU A 11 6.49 4.54 20.21
C LEU A 11 6.21 3.70 18.96
N ASN A 12 5.02 3.08 18.91
CA ASN A 12 4.59 2.21 17.82
C ASN A 12 4.05 2.97 16.60
N CYS A 13 3.90 4.30 16.69
CA CYS A 13 3.50 5.11 15.55
C CYS A 13 4.61 5.10 14.48
N PRO A 14 4.31 4.81 13.19
CA PRO A 14 5.33 4.79 12.14
C PRO A 14 6.01 6.16 11.99
N ARG A 15 7.33 6.21 11.76
CA ARG A 15 8.11 7.47 11.71
C ARG A 15 7.63 8.43 10.63
N ARG A 16 7.36 7.91 9.42
CA ARG A 16 7.02 8.69 8.22
C ARG A 16 6.04 7.95 7.30
N GLY A 17 5.34 8.69 6.45
CA GLY A 17 4.62 8.13 5.30
C GLY A 17 5.49 8.14 4.03
N GLN A 18 4.83 7.90 2.91
CA GLN A 18 5.36 8.13 1.56
C GLN A 18 5.12 9.59 1.12
N PRO A 19 5.90 10.11 0.15
CA PRO A 19 5.65 11.42 -0.42
C PRO A 19 4.26 11.53 -1.05
N VAL A 20 3.47 12.52 -0.63
CA VAL A 20 2.14 12.82 -1.16
C VAL A 20 2.29 13.78 -2.33
N ALA A 21 1.77 13.37 -3.50
CA ALA A 21 1.85 14.12 -4.76
C ALA A 21 3.27 14.57 -5.15
N GLY A 22 4.30 13.88 -4.65
CA GLY A 22 5.71 14.23 -4.85
C GLY A 22 6.17 15.49 -4.13
N ILE A 23 5.37 16.03 -3.20
CA ILE A 23 5.59 17.35 -2.57
C ILE A 23 5.77 17.22 -1.07
N PHE A 24 4.82 16.55 -0.42
CA PHE A 24 4.73 16.54 1.03
C PHE A 24 5.23 15.23 1.61
N LEU A 25 6.08 15.28 2.63
CA LEU A 25 6.46 14.11 3.41
C LEU A 25 5.78 14.18 4.79
N PRO A 26 4.72 13.39 5.05
CA PRO A 26 4.07 13.37 6.35
C PRO A 26 4.89 12.57 7.37
N LEU A 27 5.11 13.14 8.55
CA LEU A 27 5.94 12.58 9.62
C LEU A 27 5.23 12.63 10.97
N LYS A 28 5.56 11.71 11.88
CA LYS A 28 5.33 11.94 13.33
C LYS A 28 6.38 12.93 13.85
N THR A 29 6.16 13.53 15.03
CA THR A 29 7.17 14.41 15.60
C THR A 29 8.46 13.64 15.91
N MET A 30 9.61 14.25 15.67
CA MET A 30 10.91 13.70 16.09
C MET A 30 11.07 13.90 17.60
N LEU A 31 11.83 13.01 18.24
CA LEU A 31 12.25 13.20 19.64
C LEU A 31 13.76 13.33 19.64
N GLY A 32 14.31 14.36 20.28
CA GLY A 32 15.76 14.55 20.39
C GLY A 32 16.40 13.62 21.43
N PRO A 33 17.74 13.62 21.54
CA PRO A 33 18.50 12.71 22.42
C PRO A 33 18.11 12.75 23.90
N LYS A 34 17.49 13.86 24.36
CA LYS A 34 16.98 14.01 25.73
C LYS A 34 15.84 13.06 26.12
N TYR A 35 15.33 12.27 25.18
CA TYR A 35 14.31 11.24 25.41
C TYR A 35 14.87 9.82 25.26
N ASP A 36 16.18 9.65 25.07
CA ASP A 36 16.82 8.35 24.81
C ASP A 36 16.78 7.40 26.00
N ASP A 37 16.63 7.94 27.21
CA ASP A 37 16.38 7.23 28.46
C ASP A 37 14.98 6.60 28.52
N LYS A 38 14.04 7.06 27.66
CA LYS A 38 12.63 6.63 27.64
C LYS A 38 12.23 5.94 26.35
N VAL A 39 13.13 5.91 25.37
CA VAL A 39 12.88 5.36 24.05
C VAL A 39 14.04 4.45 23.69
N ALA A 40 13.76 3.14 23.65
CA ALA A 40 14.72 2.14 23.21
C ALA A 40 15.20 2.43 21.79
N GLU A 41 16.44 2.05 21.48
CA GLU A 41 17.17 2.47 20.28
C GLU A 41 16.39 2.20 18.98
N GLU A 42 15.73 1.05 18.91
CA GLU A 42 14.92 0.58 17.80
C GLU A 42 13.67 1.44 17.53
N PHE A 43 13.20 2.21 18.52
CA PHE A 43 12.05 3.12 18.41
C PHE A 43 12.44 4.60 18.28
N ARG A 44 13.74 4.93 18.41
CA ARG A 44 14.22 6.32 18.33
C ARG A 44 13.93 6.96 16.97
N PHE A 45 13.66 8.26 16.98
CA PHE A 45 13.47 9.05 15.77
C PHE A 45 14.01 10.47 15.98
N HIS A 46 15.33 10.60 15.93
CA HIS A 46 16.05 11.87 16.03
C HIS A 46 15.96 12.67 14.72
N PRO A 47 16.12 14.01 14.75
CA PRO A 47 16.22 14.83 13.54
C PRO A 47 17.28 14.35 12.54
N SER A 48 18.44 13.91 13.04
CA SER A 48 19.52 13.34 12.22
C SER A 48 19.08 12.12 11.39
N MET A 49 18.14 11.31 11.88
CA MET A 49 17.62 10.15 11.17
C MET A 49 16.81 10.56 9.93
N LEU A 50 16.06 11.67 10.02
CA LEU A 50 15.36 12.24 8.87
C LEU A 50 16.35 12.74 7.83
N SER A 51 17.35 13.50 8.24
CA SER A 51 18.39 14.03 7.33
C SER A 51 19.18 12.91 6.64
N ASN A 52 19.56 11.86 7.37
CA ASN A 52 20.28 10.71 6.81
C ASN A 52 19.43 9.93 5.80
N TYR A 53 18.14 9.78 6.09
CA TYR A 53 17.19 9.16 5.15
C TYR A 53 17.02 9.97 3.86
N LEU A 54 16.93 11.30 3.95
CA LEU A 54 16.85 12.17 2.78
C LEU A 54 18.13 12.10 1.94
N LYS A 55 19.31 12.10 2.59
CA LYS A 55 20.62 11.95 1.95
C LYS A 55 20.74 10.60 1.22
N SER A 56 20.28 9.50 1.81
CA SER A 56 20.36 8.17 1.17
C SER A 56 19.48 8.05 -0.07
N LEU A 57 18.35 8.76 -0.12
CA LEU A 57 17.49 8.82 -1.29
C LEU A 57 17.91 9.85 -2.34
N LYS A 58 18.97 10.64 -2.08
CA LYS A 58 19.36 11.79 -2.91
C LYS A 58 18.21 12.77 -3.14
N VAL A 59 17.33 12.92 -2.14
CA VAL A 59 16.20 13.86 -2.15
C VAL A 59 16.46 14.94 -1.12
N LYS A 60 16.20 16.20 -1.47
CA LYS A 60 16.35 17.34 -0.56
C LYS A 60 14.98 17.75 -0.01
N MET A 61 14.93 17.99 1.30
CA MET A 61 13.82 18.69 1.95
C MET A 61 14.27 20.12 2.21
N GLY A 62 13.51 21.11 1.78
CA GLY A 62 13.87 22.51 2.01
C GLY A 62 13.01 23.22 3.05
N LEU A 63 11.88 22.61 3.44
CA LEU A 63 10.97 23.16 4.42
C LEU A 63 10.42 22.07 5.33
N LEU A 64 10.43 22.30 6.64
CA LEU A 64 9.76 21.48 7.65
C LEU A 64 8.74 22.33 8.40
N ILE A 65 7.46 21.93 8.31
CA ILE A 65 6.34 22.57 9.00
C ILE A 65 5.96 21.75 10.25
N ASP A 66 6.16 22.35 11.41
CA ASP A 66 5.81 21.81 12.72
C ASP A 66 4.44 22.34 13.19
N LEU A 67 3.46 21.45 13.26
CA LEU A 67 2.08 21.72 13.67
C LEU A 67 1.82 21.45 15.17
N THR A 68 2.87 21.13 15.93
CA THR A 68 2.76 20.93 17.38
C THR A 68 2.72 22.28 18.10
N ASN A 69 2.03 22.33 19.24
CA ASN A 69 1.93 23.54 20.05
C ASN A 69 3.01 23.60 21.14
N THR A 70 4.15 22.94 20.92
CA THR A 70 5.27 22.89 21.89
C THR A 70 6.60 22.79 21.16
N SER A 71 7.68 23.31 21.75
CA SER A 71 9.05 23.16 21.25
C SER A 71 9.86 22.15 22.07
N ARG A 72 9.18 21.33 22.89
CA ARG A 72 9.84 20.41 23.81
C ARG A 72 10.38 19.14 23.15
N PHE A 73 9.99 18.79 21.92
CA PHE A 73 10.26 17.46 21.39
C PHE A 73 11.69 17.29 20.84
N TYR A 74 12.18 18.27 20.10
CA TYR A 74 13.53 18.27 19.53
C TYR A 74 14.01 19.72 19.37
N ASP A 75 15.32 19.90 19.19
CA ASP A 75 15.87 21.23 18.90
C ASP A 75 15.74 21.52 17.40
N ARG A 76 15.12 22.66 17.06
CA ARG A 76 14.97 23.10 15.66
C ARG A 76 16.32 23.36 14.99
N SER A 77 17.36 23.71 15.76
CA SER A 77 18.70 23.96 15.23
C SER A 77 19.27 22.72 14.53
N GLU A 78 18.87 21.51 14.95
CA GLU A 78 19.26 20.26 14.30
C GLU A 78 18.64 20.05 12.92
N VAL A 79 17.52 20.70 12.63
CA VAL A 79 16.90 20.69 11.30
C VAL A 79 17.51 21.80 10.44
N GLU A 80 17.68 22.99 11.02
CA GLU A 80 18.22 24.16 10.33
C GLU A 80 19.69 23.97 9.90
N LYS A 81 20.50 23.23 10.67
CA LYS A 81 21.91 22.93 10.32
C LYS A 81 22.06 22.12 9.03
N ASP A 82 21.05 21.34 8.64
CA ASP A 82 21.04 20.57 7.39
C ASP A 82 20.49 21.41 6.20
N GLY A 83 20.30 22.72 6.38
CA GLY A 83 19.81 23.64 5.35
C GLY A 83 18.31 23.57 5.12
N ILE A 84 17.56 23.00 6.06
CA ILE A 84 16.10 22.88 6.01
C ILE A 84 15.47 24.07 6.73
N THR A 85 14.61 24.83 6.05
CA THR A 85 13.87 25.94 6.68
C THR A 85 12.86 25.36 7.67
N TYR A 86 12.86 25.81 8.92
CA TYR A 86 11.92 25.37 9.94
C TYR A 86 10.81 26.41 10.16
N VAL A 87 9.54 25.99 10.10
CA VAL A 87 8.38 26.85 10.38
C VAL A 87 7.45 26.18 11.36
N LYS A 88 7.14 26.89 12.47
CA LYS A 88 6.14 26.44 13.43
C LYS A 88 4.80 27.09 13.13
N LEU A 89 3.80 26.29 12.78
CA LEU A 89 2.44 26.75 12.49
C LEU A 89 1.50 26.22 13.56
N GLN A 90 1.19 27.05 14.55
CA GLN A 90 0.31 26.66 15.66
C GLN A 90 -1.15 26.59 15.19
N CYS A 91 -1.75 25.41 15.31
CA CYS A 91 -3.19 25.23 15.13
C CYS A 91 -3.89 25.33 16.50
N LYS A 92 -5.16 25.76 16.51
CA LYS A 92 -5.99 25.82 17.74
C LYS A 92 -5.91 24.50 18.54
N GLY A 93 -5.92 24.60 19.87
CA GLY A 93 -5.88 23.45 20.78
C GLY A 93 -7.19 22.64 20.81
N HIS A 94 -7.34 21.73 21.78
CA HIS A 94 -8.61 21.06 22.14
C HIS A 94 -9.25 20.13 21.10
N GLY A 95 -8.47 19.62 20.16
CA GLY A 95 -8.95 18.58 19.25
C GLY A 95 -9.75 19.08 18.05
N GLU A 96 -9.97 20.40 17.92
CA GLU A 96 -10.61 21.04 16.77
C GLU A 96 -9.80 20.89 15.47
N CYS A 97 -10.50 20.96 14.34
CA CYS A 97 -9.92 21.00 13.01
C CYS A 97 -9.12 22.30 12.77
N PRO A 98 -8.10 22.30 11.89
CA PRO A 98 -7.48 23.55 11.43
C PRO A 98 -8.50 24.55 10.89
N THR A 99 -8.42 25.80 11.34
CA THR A 99 -9.29 26.90 10.91
C THR A 99 -9.03 27.28 9.44
N PRO A 100 -9.95 27.98 8.76
CA PRO A 100 -9.70 28.55 7.44
C PRO A 100 -8.41 29.38 7.38
N GLU A 101 -8.13 30.16 8.42
CA GLU A 101 -6.93 31.01 8.52
C GLU A 101 -5.65 30.15 8.66
N ASN A 102 -5.73 29.03 9.40
CA ASN A 102 -4.64 28.07 9.47
C ASN A 102 -4.39 27.41 8.11
N THR A 103 -5.44 27.02 7.37
CA THR A 103 -5.29 26.45 6.03
C THR A 103 -4.71 27.44 5.04
N GLU A 104 -5.17 28.69 5.05
CA GLU A 104 -4.67 29.74 4.16
C GLU A 104 -3.20 30.06 4.45
N THR A 105 -2.84 30.17 5.73
CA THR A 105 -1.44 30.40 6.13
C THR A 105 -0.54 29.25 5.71
N PHE A 106 -0.98 28.00 5.92
CA PHE A 106 -0.25 26.81 5.45
C PHE A 106 -0.06 26.84 3.93
N ILE A 107 -1.13 27.14 3.18
CA ILE A 107 -1.10 27.21 1.73
C ILE A 107 -0.11 28.26 1.24
N ARG A 108 -0.16 29.47 1.81
CA ARG A 108 0.75 30.57 1.47
C ARG A 108 2.21 30.20 1.70
N ILE A 109 2.54 29.59 2.84
CA ILE A 109 3.91 29.16 3.16
C ILE A 109 4.40 28.12 2.14
N CYS A 110 3.59 27.10 1.87
CA CYS A 110 3.95 26.02 0.95
C CYS A 110 4.09 26.52 -0.50
N GLU A 111 3.21 27.41 -0.96
CA GLU A 111 3.25 27.99 -2.29
C GLU A 111 4.50 28.87 -2.49
N GLN A 112 4.78 29.76 -1.54
CA GLN A 112 5.97 30.61 -1.58
C GLN A 112 7.27 29.80 -1.62
N PHE A 113 7.33 28.73 -0.83
CA PHE A 113 8.48 27.83 -0.83
C PHE A 113 8.62 27.10 -2.16
N ARG A 114 7.52 26.55 -2.69
CA ARG A 114 7.53 25.73 -3.91
C ARG A 114 7.86 26.55 -5.16
N ASN A 115 7.40 27.80 -5.24
CA ASN A 115 7.75 28.70 -6.34
C ASN A 115 9.26 28.99 -6.39
N LYS A 116 9.96 28.91 -5.26
CA LYS A 116 11.42 29.06 -5.19
C LYS A 116 12.16 27.73 -5.32
N ASN A 117 11.59 26.64 -4.83
CA ASN A 117 12.23 25.33 -4.71
C ASN A 117 11.30 24.21 -5.23
N PRO A 118 11.06 24.10 -6.55
CA PRO A 118 10.02 23.23 -7.10
C PRO A 118 10.31 21.73 -6.97
N THR A 119 11.57 21.34 -6.76
CA THR A 119 12.03 19.94 -6.68
C THR A 119 12.27 19.46 -5.25
N GLU A 120 12.13 20.34 -4.25
CA GLU A 120 12.42 20.00 -2.85
C GLU A 120 11.14 19.60 -2.10
N LEU A 121 11.27 18.63 -1.20
CA LEU A 121 10.15 18.18 -0.37
C LEU A 121 9.82 19.17 0.76
N ILE A 122 8.54 19.18 1.14
CA ILE A 122 8.01 19.86 2.32
C ILE A 122 7.67 18.79 3.36
N GLY A 123 8.42 18.73 4.46
CA GLY A 123 8.08 17.90 5.61
C GLY A 123 6.94 18.52 6.39
N VAL A 124 5.96 17.72 6.80
CA VAL A 124 4.84 18.20 7.63
C VAL A 124 4.60 17.22 8.77
N HIS A 125 4.63 17.70 10.00
CA HIS A 125 4.36 16.86 11.16
C HIS A 125 3.46 17.55 12.19
N CYS A 126 2.59 16.77 12.82
CA CYS A 126 2.02 17.10 14.13
C CYS A 126 2.66 16.18 15.17
N THR A 127 1.95 15.78 16.22
CA THR A 127 2.48 14.80 17.18
C THR A 127 2.64 13.41 16.53
N HIS A 128 1.60 12.92 15.84
CA HIS A 128 1.58 11.57 15.24
C HIS A 128 1.64 11.56 13.70
N GLY A 129 1.38 12.70 13.05
CA GLY A 129 1.50 12.82 11.59
C GLY A 129 0.31 12.33 10.77
N PHE A 130 -0.91 12.34 11.33
CA PHE A 130 -2.12 11.85 10.67
C PHE A 130 -3.18 12.94 10.48
N ASN A 131 -3.90 13.33 11.53
CA ASN A 131 -5.09 14.18 11.40
C ASN A 131 -4.79 15.62 10.93
N ARG A 132 -4.08 16.44 11.73
CA ARG A 132 -3.73 17.82 11.34
C ARG A 132 -2.83 17.88 10.09
N THR A 133 -1.87 16.96 10.02
CA THR A 133 -0.96 16.81 8.88
C THR A 133 -1.74 16.52 7.60
N GLY A 134 -2.60 15.50 7.61
CA GLY A 134 -3.43 15.13 6.48
C GLY A 134 -4.43 16.22 6.10
N PHE A 135 -5.06 16.87 7.08
CA PHE A 135 -6.01 17.95 6.83
C PHE A 135 -5.38 19.10 6.04
N LEU A 136 -4.22 19.60 6.49
CA LEU A 136 -3.54 20.70 5.82
C LEU A 136 -2.97 20.30 4.46
N ILE A 137 -2.44 19.07 4.33
CA ILE A 137 -1.98 18.56 3.03
C ILE A 137 -3.17 18.46 2.05
N CYS A 138 -4.30 17.87 2.45
CA CYS A 138 -5.47 17.76 1.58
C CYS A 138 -6.02 19.14 1.19
N ALA A 139 -6.10 20.08 2.14
CA ALA A 139 -6.51 21.46 1.86
C ALA A 139 -5.60 22.14 0.83
N PHE A 140 -4.30 21.88 0.85
CA PHE A 140 -3.38 22.39 -0.17
C PHE A 140 -3.60 21.73 -1.54
N LEU A 141 -3.76 20.40 -1.58
CA LEU A 141 -3.98 19.68 -2.85
C LEU A 141 -5.24 20.18 -3.56
N VAL A 142 -6.33 20.37 -2.83
CA VAL A 142 -7.56 20.96 -3.39
C VAL A 142 -7.36 22.42 -3.75
N GLY A 143 -6.88 23.24 -2.80
CA GLY A 143 -6.84 24.70 -2.97
C GLY A 143 -5.80 25.23 -3.95
N LYS A 144 -4.79 24.42 -4.33
CA LYS A 144 -3.69 24.86 -5.22
C LYS A 144 -3.36 23.94 -6.38
N LEU A 145 -3.73 22.67 -6.33
CA LEU A 145 -3.44 21.72 -7.42
C LEU A 145 -4.69 21.25 -8.15
N ASP A 146 -5.86 21.80 -7.80
CA ASP A 146 -7.17 21.45 -8.38
C ASP A 146 -7.50 19.96 -8.25
N TRP A 147 -7.04 19.32 -7.17
CA TRP A 147 -7.43 17.95 -6.84
C TRP A 147 -8.84 17.91 -6.28
N SER A 148 -9.56 16.83 -6.52
CA SER A 148 -10.80 16.55 -5.79
C SER A 148 -10.48 16.19 -4.32
N ILE A 149 -11.43 16.44 -3.41
CA ILE A 149 -11.22 16.14 -1.99
C ILE A 149 -11.13 14.63 -1.75
N GLU A 150 -11.87 13.84 -2.52
CA GLU A 150 -11.85 12.37 -2.50
C GLU A 150 -10.46 11.84 -2.87
N ALA A 151 -9.90 12.34 -3.97
CA ALA A 151 -8.56 11.97 -4.43
C ALA A 151 -7.49 12.38 -3.41
N SER A 152 -7.65 13.56 -2.79
CA SER A 152 -6.72 14.08 -1.79
C SER A 152 -6.69 13.21 -0.52
N VAL A 153 -7.88 12.91 0.03
CA VAL A 153 -8.02 12.07 1.23
C VAL A 153 -7.56 10.63 0.96
N ALA A 154 -7.96 10.05 -0.17
CA ALA A 154 -7.54 8.69 -0.55
C ALA A 154 -6.02 8.60 -0.73
N THR A 155 -5.40 9.58 -1.40
CA THR A 155 -3.95 9.61 -1.60
C THR A 155 -3.21 9.76 -0.29
N PHE A 156 -3.70 10.60 0.63
CA PHE A 156 -3.10 10.71 1.96
C PHE A 156 -3.24 9.40 2.75
N ALA A 157 -4.38 8.73 2.69
CA ALA A 157 -4.59 7.44 3.33
C ALA A 157 -3.65 6.35 2.79
N GLN A 158 -3.40 6.31 1.48
CA GLN A 158 -2.43 5.39 0.88
C GLN A 158 -0.99 5.72 1.28
N ALA A 159 -0.63 7.00 1.27
CA ALA A 159 0.73 7.45 1.59
C ALA A 159 1.05 7.32 3.09
N ARG A 160 0.05 7.46 3.95
CA ARG A 160 0.18 7.42 5.41
C ARG A 160 -0.97 6.62 6.03
N PRO A 161 -1.01 5.29 5.88
CA PRO A 161 -2.13 4.46 6.35
C PRO A 161 -2.38 4.59 7.85
N PRO A 162 -3.63 4.78 8.30
CA PRO A 162 -4.89 4.71 7.54
C PRO A 162 -5.37 6.07 6.99
N GLY A 163 -4.54 7.11 7.09
CA GLY A 163 -4.89 8.48 6.74
C GLY A 163 -5.46 9.28 7.90
N ILE A 164 -6.39 10.18 7.59
CA ILE A 164 -7.13 10.93 8.60
C ILE A 164 -8.16 9.99 9.21
N TYR A 165 -8.03 9.71 10.50
CA TYR A 165 -8.90 8.77 11.21
C TYR A 165 -9.93 9.45 12.12
N LYS A 166 -9.85 10.78 12.25
CA LYS A 166 -10.86 11.59 12.93
C LYS A 166 -12.03 11.91 12.01
N GLY A 167 -13.22 11.43 12.34
CA GLY A 167 -14.41 11.62 11.51
C GLY A 167 -14.85 13.08 11.38
N ASP A 168 -14.68 13.89 12.42
CA ASP A 168 -14.91 15.34 12.41
C ASP A 168 -13.98 16.07 11.41
N TYR A 169 -12.73 15.63 11.30
CA TYR A 169 -11.77 16.17 10.32
C TYR A 169 -12.15 15.84 8.89
N LEU A 170 -12.58 14.59 8.64
CA LEU A 170 -13.05 14.15 7.33
C LEU A 170 -14.30 14.93 6.91
N LYS A 171 -15.31 15.02 7.79
CA LYS A 171 -16.54 15.78 7.53
C LYS A 171 -16.25 17.25 7.24
N GLU A 172 -15.37 17.88 8.01
CA GLU A 172 -15.01 19.28 7.81
C GLU A 172 -14.28 19.54 6.49
N LEU A 173 -13.41 18.61 6.05
CA LEU A 173 -12.77 18.70 4.73
C LEU A 173 -13.81 18.64 3.62
N PHE A 174 -14.71 17.66 3.66
CA PHE A 174 -15.76 17.51 2.66
C PHE A 174 -16.75 18.69 2.71
N ARG A 175 -17.06 19.25 3.89
CA ARG A 175 -17.86 20.48 4.02
C ARG A 175 -17.23 21.68 3.32
N ARG A 176 -15.89 21.79 3.33
CA ARG A 176 -15.18 22.93 2.72
C ARG A 176 -14.92 22.78 1.22
N TYR A 177 -14.75 21.54 0.77
CA TYR A 177 -14.14 21.24 -0.53
C TYR A 177 -14.94 20.27 -1.41
N GLY A 178 -16.09 19.79 -0.95
CA GLY A 178 -16.96 18.84 -1.65
C GLY A 178 -18.36 18.79 -1.04
N ASP A 179 -18.97 17.59 -1.01
CA ASP A 179 -20.25 17.35 -0.34
C ASP A 179 -20.05 16.57 0.97
N VAL A 180 -20.66 17.03 2.07
CA VAL A 180 -20.60 16.35 3.38
C VAL A 180 -21.20 14.95 3.32
N ALA A 181 -22.17 14.70 2.44
CA ALA A 181 -22.78 13.39 2.27
C ALA A 181 -21.79 12.33 1.75
N ASP A 182 -20.78 12.76 1.00
CA ASP A 182 -19.75 11.89 0.42
C ASP A 182 -18.55 11.67 1.36
N ALA A 183 -18.57 12.27 2.55
CA ALA A 183 -17.49 12.13 3.52
C ALA A 183 -17.33 10.66 3.96
N PRO A 184 -16.14 10.05 3.79
CA PRO A 184 -15.93 8.67 4.16
C PRO A 184 -16.05 8.49 5.67
N ALA A 185 -16.56 7.33 6.09
CA ALA A 185 -16.53 6.94 7.50
C ALA A 185 -15.07 6.91 8.00
N PRO A 186 -14.81 7.30 9.26
CA PRO A 186 -13.47 7.21 9.82
C PRO A 186 -12.97 5.76 9.74
N PRO A 187 -11.74 5.52 9.24
CA PRO A 187 -11.16 4.18 9.23
C PRO A 187 -10.98 3.64 10.65
N SER A 188 -10.85 2.31 10.76
CA SER A 188 -10.50 1.68 12.03
C SER A 188 -9.21 2.27 12.59
N LEU A 189 -9.18 2.48 13.91
CA LEU A 189 -7.99 2.97 14.58
C LEU A 189 -6.85 1.97 14.39
N PRO A 190 -5.64 2.43 14.04
CA PRO A 190 -4.48 1.55 13.93
C PRO A 190 -4.16 0.83 15.23
N GLU A 191 -3.56 -0.36 15.15
CA GLU A 191 -3.15 -1.15 16.32
C GLU A 191 -2.25 -0.36 17.28
N TRP A 192 -1.36 0.50 16.75
CA TRP A 192 -0.49 1.36 17.57
C TRP A 192 -1.23 2.43 18.39
N CYS A 193 -2.54 2.62 18.17
CA CYS A 193 -3.36 3.54 18.95
C CYS A 193 -3.87 2.93 20.27
N PHE A 194 -3.78 1.62 20.45
CA PHE A 194 -4.17 0.95 21.68
C PHE A 194 -2.90 0.77 22.53
N GLU A 195 -2.84 1.45 23.67
CA GLU A 195 -1.86 1.12 24.71
C GLU A 195 -2.50 -0.01 25.54
N GLU A 196 -1.78 -1.10 25.77
CA GLU A 196 -2.16 -2.07 26.80
C GLU A 196 -2.05 -1.31 28.13
N ASP A 197 -3.19 -1.06 28.78
CA ASP A 197 -3.19 -0.54 30.14
C ASP A 197 -2.52 -1.63 31.00
N GLU A 198 -1.26 -1.40 31.42
CA GLU A 198 -0.68 -2.14 32.53
C GLU A 198 -1.51 -1.77 33.77
N GLU A 199 -2.51 -2.61 34.08
CA GLU A 199 -3.18 -2.58 35.38
C GLU A 199 -2.15 -2.97 36.45
N ASP A 200 -1.65 -1.95 37.13
CA ASP A 200 -0.98 -2.05 38.42
C ASP A 200 -1.83 -2.93 39.35
N GLY A 201 -1.21 -3.99 39.88
CA GLY A 201 -1.92 -5.07 40.57
C GLY A 201 -2.51 -4.69 41.93
N GLU A 202 -3.62 -5.34 42.26
CA GLU A 202 -3.99 -5.67 43.63
C GLU A 202 -4.43 -7.14 43.67
N GLU A 203 -3.61 -7.97 44.33
CA GLU A 203 -3.98 -9.32 44.75
C GLU A 203 -5.06 -9.22 45.81
N ASP A 204 -6.28 -9.67 45.52
CA ASP A 204 -7.27 -9.88 46.57
C ASP A 204 -7.67 -11.36 46.68
N ASN A 205 -7.33 -11.88 47.85
CA ASN A 205 -7.36 -13.27 48.28
C ASN A 205 -8.70 -13.53 48.96
N CYS A 206 -9.53 -14.42 48.43
CA CYS A 206 -10.68 -14.96 49.17
C CYS A 206 -10.84 -16.47 48.95
N LYS A 207 -10.38 -17.23 49.95
CA LYS A 207 -10.72 -18.63 50.20
C LYS A 207 -12.09 -18.74 50.88
N LEU A 208 -12.93 -19.66 50.41
CA LEU A 208 -13.85 -20.53 51.18
C LEU A 208 -14.60 -21.40 50.15
N GLY A 209 -14.87 -22.69 50.28
CA GLY A 209 -14.71 -23.71 51.30
C GLY A 209 -15.54 -24.88 50.76
N THR A 210 -14.99 -26.09 50.73
CA THR A 210 -15.74 -27.33 50.43
C THR A 210 -16.65 -27.69 51.61
N PRO A 211 -17.73 -28.45 51.37
CA PRO A 211 -17.64 -29.89 51.64
C PRO A 211 -18.30 -30.80 50.59
N GLU A 212 -17.69 -31.98 50.48
CA GLU A 212 -18.19 -33.36 50.21
C GLU A 212 -19.72 -33.56 50.08
N SER A 213 -20.28 -34.56 49.40
CA SER A 213 -19.88 -35.67 48.54
C SER A 213 -21.20 -36.39 48.19
N GLU A 214 -21.43 -36.84 46.96
CA GLU A 214 -22.17 -38.08 46.71
C GLU A 214 -22.06 -38.48 45.23
N ALA A 215 -21.68 -39.74 45.01
CA ALA A 215 -21.48 -40.34 43.72
C ALA A 215 -22.79 -40.90 43.17
N CYS A 216 -23.08 -40.65 41.89
CA CYS A 216 -23.87 -41.57 41.08
C CYS A 216 -23.42 -41.50 39.62
N SER A 217 -23.12 -42.68 39.08
CA SER A 217 -22.62 -42.92 37.75
C SER A 217 -23.72 -42.74 36.70
N SER A 218 -23.41 -41.98 35.65
CA SER A 218 -23.93 -42.28 34.32
C SER A 218 -22.97 -41.75 33.26
N THR A 219 -22.41 -42.71 32.54
CA THR A 219 -21.52 -42.57 31.41
C THR A 219 -22.13 -41.72 30.31
N SER A 220 -21.53 -40.56 30.05
CA SER A 220 -21.61 -39.90 28.75
C SER A 220 -20.26 -39.25 28.47
N PHE A 221 -19.46 -39.90 27.62
CA PHE A 221 -18.22 -39.37 27.07
C PHE A 221 -18.54 -38.15 26.19
N SER A 222 -18.75 -36.99 26.82
CA SER A 222 -18.60 -35.71 26.15
C SER A 222 -17.10 -35.41 26.06
N GLY A 223 -16.50 -35.84 24.95
CA GLY A 223 -15.16 -35.43 24.59
C GLY A 223 -15.12 -33.92 24.46
N ARG A 224 -14.76 -33.23 25.54
CA ARG A 224 -14.30 -31.83 25.51
C ARG A 224 -13.08 -31.81 24.60
N ARG A 225 -13.28 -31.51 23.31
CA ARG A 225 -12.20 -31.08 22.44
C ARG A 225 -11.63 -29.82 23.07
N LYS A 226 -10.50 -29.98 23.77
CA LYS A 226 -9.61 -28.87 24.10
C LYS A 226 -9.42 -28.10 22.80
N LYS A 227 -9.86 -26.84 22.78
CA LYS A 227 -9.43 -25.89 21.75
C LYS A 227 -7.93 -25.75 21.91
N GLU A 228 -7.17 -26.50 21.13
CA GLU A 228 -5.77 -26.19 20.89
C GLU A 228 -5.75 -24.88 20.11
N HIS A 229 -5.72 -23.77 20.85
CA HIS A 229 -5.24 -22.51 20.29
C HIS A 229 -3.84 -22.81 19.78
N LEU A 230 -3.56 -22.53 18.51
CA LEU A 230 -2.22 -22.66 17.97
C LEU A 230 -1.35 -21.69 18.78
N LYS A 231 -0.60 -22.19 19.77
CA LYS A 231 0.40 -21.39 20.47
C LYS A 231 1.54 -21.14 19.50
N LEU A 232 1.36 -20.14 18.65
CA LEU A 232 2.44 -19.64 17.80
C LEU A 232 3.43 -18.92 18.71
N ALA A 233 4.70 -19.30 18.62
CA ALA A 233 5.79 -18.64 19.34
C ALA A 233 6.12 -17.23 18.79
N GLN A 234 5.49 -16.84 17.67
CA GLN A 234 5.75 -15.60 16.95
C GLN A 234 4.43 -15.02 16.38
N PRO A 235 4.34 -13.70 16.15
CA PRO A 235 3.16 -13.08 15.55
C PRO A 235 2.81 -13.69 14.19
N VAL A 236 1.52 -13.85 13.90
CA VAL A 236 1.01 -14.48 12.65
C VAL A 236 1.62 -13.81 11.40
N GLY A 237 1.80 -12.49 11.39
CA GLY A 237 2.41 -11.76 10.27
C GLY A 237 3.87 -12.17 9.97
N GLU A 238 4.61 -12.64 10.97
CA GLU A 238 5.99 -13.08 10.84
C GLU A 238 6.13 -14.54 10.42
N CYS A 239 5.03 -15.29 10.47
CA CYS A 239 4.97 -16.66 9.98
C CYS A 239 5.01 -16.71 8.45
N ASP A 240 5.45 -17.85 7.93
CA ASP A 240 5.34 -18.16 6.51
C ASP A 240 3.86 -18.23 6.08
N PHE A 241 3.66 -18.19 4.78
CA PHE A 241 2.33 -18.16 4.18
C PHE A 241 1.45 -19.35 4.58
N ASN A 242 2.00 -20.55 4.71
CA ASN A 242 1.20 -21.76 5.00
C ASN A 242 0.67 -21.73 6.42
N ILE A 243 1.49 -21.30 7.38
CA ILE A 243 1.04 -21.11 8.76
C ILE A 243 -0.06 -20.04 8.81
N ARG A 244 0.15 -18.89 8.15
CA ARG A 244 -0.87 -17.82 8.09
C ARG A 244 -2.19 -18.30 7.49
N LEU A 245 -2.13 -19.08 6.41
CA LEU A 245 -3.31 -19.67 5.80
C LEU A 245 -4.01 -20.66 6.74
N SER A 246 -3.24 -21.49 7.46
CA SER A 246 -3.78 -22.41 8.46
C SER A 246 -4.45 -21.68 9.63
N CYS A 247 -3.91 -20.54 10.07
CA CYS A 247 -4.55 -19.71 11.09
C CYS A 247 -5.92 -19.20 10.62
N ILE A 248 -6.03 -18.68 9.40
CA ILE A 248 -7.32 -18.24 8.84
C ILE A 248 -8.31 -19.40 8.83
N GLU A 249 -7.88 -20.58 8.36
CA GLU A 249 -8.75 -21.74 8.31
C GLU A 249 -9.21 -22.19 9.70
N LYS A 250 -8.28 -22.36 10.64
CA LYS A 250 -8.53 -22.94 11.97
C LYS A 250 -9.20 -21.98 12.95
N GLU A 251 -8.90 -20.68 12.87
CA GLU A 251 -9.35 -19.71 13.87
C GLU A 251 -10.54 -18.88 13.39
N ILE A 252 -10.74 -18.76 12.07
CA ILE A 252 -11.84 -17.97 11.50
C ILE A 252 -12.86 -18.88 10.83
N ILE A 253 -12.44 -19.69 9.85
CA ILE A 253 -13.36 -20.42 8.96
C ILE A 253 -14.02 -21.59 9.68
N LEU A 254 -13.24 -22.49 10.29
CA LEU A 254 -13.76 -23.66 10.99
C LEU A 254 -14.68 -23.29 12.17
N PRO A 255 -14.31 -22.36 13.08
CA PRO A 255 -15.16 -22.03 14.21
C PRO A 255 -16.48 -21.39 13.77
N ARG A 256 -16.46 -20.63 12.68
CA ARG A 256 -17.67 -20.05 12.09
C ARG A 256 -18.57 -21.12 11.51
N HIS A 257 -18.02 -22.07 10.75
CA HIS A 257 -18.78 -23.21 10.25
C HIS A 257 -19.37 -24.07 11.37
N ASP A 258 -18.63 -24.30 12.46
CA ASP A 258 -19.14 -25.04 13.61
C ASP A 258 -20.29 -24.30 14.30
N LYS A 259 -20.16 -22.98 14.49
CA LYS A 259 -21.26 -22.15 15.03
C LYS A 259 -22.48 -22.10 14.11
N MET A 260 -22.29 -22.12 12.79
CA MET A 260 -23.39 -22.22 11.82
C MET A 260 -24.11 -23.58 11.93
N LYS A 261 -23.36 -24.68 12.01
CA LYS A 261 -23.94 -26.03 12.20
C LYS A 261 -24.72 -26.14 13.51
N ASN A 262 -24.25 -25.46 14.55
CA ASN A 262 -24.89 -25.43 15.86
C ASN A 262 -26.02 -24.39 15.97
N GLY A 263 -26.40 -23.72 14.87
CA GLY A 263 -27.49 -22.74 14.84
C GLY A 263 -27.20 -21.42 15.57
N GLN A 264 -25.94 -21.19 15.99
CA GLN A 264 -25.53 -19.95 16.67
C GLN A 264 -25.22 -18.81 15.69
N ILE A 265 -25.04 -19.14 14.40
CA ILE A 265 -24.90 -18.17 13.31
C ILE A 265 -25.90 -18.55 12.23
N ASP A 266 -26.84 -17.64 11.95
CA ASP A 266 -27.75 -17.74 10.81
C ASP A 266 -27.17 -16.97 9.61
N LYS A 267 -26.86 -17.69 8.52
CA LYS A 267 -26.31 -17.12 7.28
C LYS A 267 -27.25 -16.12 6.62
N ALA A 268 -28.57 -16.28 6.77
CA ALA A 268 -29.55 -15.42 6.10
C ALA A 268 -29.63 -14.03 6.75
N GLN A 269 -29.24 -13.93 8.02
CA GLN A 269 -29.25 -12.68 8.79
C GLN A 269 -27.93 -11.89 8.65
N GLU A 270 -26.94 -12.44 7.95
CA GLU A 270 -25.66 -11.77 7.81
C GLU A 270 -25.71 -10.72 6.71
N PRO A 271 -25.24 -9.49 6.97
CA PRO A 271 -25.24 -8.41 5.98
C PRO A 271 -24.32 -8.70 4.78
N PHE A 272 -23.41 -9.67 4.93
CA PHE A 272 -22.50 -10.12 3.87
C PHE A 272 -22.08 -11.58 4.11
N SER A 273 -21.68 -12.25 3.03
CA SER A 273 -21.15 -13.61 3.10
C SER A 273 -19.62 -13.62 3.26
N VAL A 274 -19.12 -14.56 4.06
CA VAL A 274 -17.67 -14.81 4.20
C VAL A 274 -17.34 -16.13 3.53
N ARG A 275 -16.48 -16.09 2.52
CA ARG A 275 -15.99 -17.28 1.80
C ARG A 275 -14.47 -17.37 1.89
N ASN A 276 -13.95 -18.52 2.30
CA ASN A 276 -12.52 -18.77 2.25
C ASN A 276 -12.08 -18.92 0.77
N LYS A 277 -11.02 -18.21 0.38
CA LYS A 277 -10.40 -18.38 -0.94
C LYS A 277 -9.24 -19.36 -0.79
N PRO A 278 -9.38 -20.62 -1.25
CA PRO A 278 -8.33 -21.61 -1.08
C PRO A 278 -7.12 -21.25 -1.94
N PHE A 279 -5.94 -21.60 -1.42
CA PHE A 279 -4.71 -21.66 -2.19
C PHE A 279 -4.38 -23.11 -2.46
N PHE A 280 -3.83 -23.35 -3.64
CA PHE A 280 -3.47 -24.68 -4.09
C PHE A 280 -1.96 -24.75 -4.26
N ASP A 281 -1.42 -25.95 -4.05
CA ASP A 281 -0.05 -26.24 -4.40
C ASP A 281 0.19 -26.00 -5.90
N ILE A 282 1.40 -25.57 -6.27
CA ILE A 282 1.78 -25.25 -7.65
C ILE A 282 1.55 -26.42 -8.61
N ASN A 283 1.59 -27.66 -8.10
CA ASN A 283 1.38 -28.89 -8.87
C ASN A 283 -0.05 -29.00 -9.42
N ILE A 284 -1.01 -28.28 -8.83
CA ILE A 284 -2.42 -28.30 -9.25
C ILE A 284 -2.67 -27.28 -10.37
N ALA A 285 -1.69 -26.44 -10.75
CA ALA A 285 -1.84 -25.39 -11.77
C ALA A 285 -2.48 -25.90 -13.07
N LYS A 286 -2.08 -27.08 -13.56
CA LYS A 286 -2.67 -27.72 -14.75
C LYS A 286 -4.16 -28.03 -14.56
N LYS A 287 -4.52 -28.63 -13.42
CA LYS A 287 -5.92 -28.93 -13.07
C LYS A 287 -6.77 -27.66 -12.86
N LEU A 288 -6.18 -26.56 -12.41
CA LEU A 288 -6.90 -25.30 -12.24
C LEU A 288 -7.26 -24.65 -13.59
N LEU A 289 -6.37 -24.75 -14.57
CA LEU A 289 -6.56 -24.13 -15.90
C LEU A 289 -7.29 -25.02 -16.91
N GLU A 290 -7.14 -26.34 -16.81
CA GLU A 290 -7.73 -27.31 -17.76
C GLU A 290 -8.83 -28.17 -17.16
N GLY A 291 -8.91 -28.26 -15.82
CA GLY A 291 -9.85 -29.13 -15.13
C GLY A 291 -11.22 -28.49 -14.89
N ASN A 292 -12.07 -29.23 -14.17
CA ASN A 292 -13.43 -28.81 -13.84
C ASN A 292 -13.50 -27.60 -12.89
N PHE A 293 -12.36 -27.16 -12.33
CA PHE A 293 -12.31 -26.04 -11.40
C PHE A 293 -12.86 -24.74 -11.99
N ALA A 294 -12.63 -24.49 -13.28
CA ALA A 294 -13.18 -23.32 -13.98
C ALA A 294 -14.73 -23.29 -13.97
N ARG A 295 -15.40 -24.44 -13.76
CA ARG A 295 -16.86 -24.53 -13.62
C ARG A 295 -17.35 -24.30 -12.18
N GLU A 296 -16.48 -24.43 -11.18
CA GLU A 296 -16.81 -24.23 -9.76
C GLU A 296 -16.70 -22.76 -9.33
N VAL A 297 -16.03 -21.94 -10.13
CA VAL A 297 -15.92 -20.50 -9.92
C VAL A 297 -17.05 -19.76 -10.62
N SER A 298 -17.59 -18.74 -9.96
CA SER A 298 -18.71 -17.93 -10.45
C SER A 298 -18.30 -16.86 -11.48
N HIS A 299 -17.04 -16.85 -11.89
CA HIS A 299 -16.44 -15.85 -12.76
C HIS A 299 -15.47 -16.53 -13.73
N GLU A 300 -15.22 -15.88 -14.86
CA GLU A 300 -14.26 -16.37 -15.85
C GLU A 300 -12.84 -16.46 -15.28
N VAL A 301 -12.13 -17.54 -15.59
CA VAL A 301 -10.75 -17.74 -15.14
C VAL A 301 -9.80 -17.11 -16.16
N ASP A 302 -9.22 -15.97 -15.79
CA ASP A 302 -8.36 -15.16 -16.69
C ASP A 302 -6.84 -15.37 -16.48
N GLY A 303 -6.45 -16.32 -15.61
CA GLY A 303 -5.05 -16.62 -15.34
C GLY A 303 -4.79 -17.24 -13.97
N LEU A 304 -3.52 -17.22 -13.55
CA LEU A 304 -3.05 -17.71 -12.25
C LEU A 304 -2.29 -16.60 -11.51
N ILE A 305 -2.41 -16.59 -10.18
CA ILE A 305 -1.61 -15.75 -9.29
C ILE A 305 -0.75 -16.68 -8.44
N PHE A 306 0.56 -16.50 -8.50
CA PHE A 306 1.53 -17.26 -7.72
C PHE A 306 1.93 -16.45 -6.50
N GLN A 307 1.55 -16.96 -5.33
CA GLN A 307 1.84 -16.35 -4.04
C GLN A 307 3.13 -16.97 -3.47
N PRO A 308 4.16 -16.17 -3.16
CA PRO A 308 5.36 -16.67 -2.49
C PRO A 308 5.03 -17.14 -1.06
N VAL A 309 5.71 -18.21 -0.64
CA VAL A 309 5.54 -18.85 0.69
C VAL A 309 6.16 -18.03 1.83
N GLY A 310 6.95 -17.02 1.52
CA GLY A 310 7.70 -16.23 2.49
C GLY A 310 6.85 -15.48 3.54
N LYS A 311 7.56 -14.78 4.42
CA LYS A 311 6.98 -13.89 5.42
C LYS A 311 6.14 -12.80 4.76
N TYR A 312 5.12 -12.31 5.47
CA TYR A 312 4.33 -11.19 5.00
C TYR A 312 5.21 -9.95 4.85
N LYS A 313 5.17 -9.32 3.67
CA LYS A 313 5.85 -8.05 3.38
C LYS A 313 4.76 -6.99 3.16
N PRO A 314 4.67 -5.93 3.98
CA PRO A 314 3.72 -4.85 3.72
C PRO A 314 4.14 -4.07 2.45
N GLY A 315 3.16 -3.68 1.64
CA GLY A 315 3.37 -2.91 0.40
C GLY A 315 3.50 -3.78 -0.85
N ARG A 316 4.15 -3.24 -1.88
CA ARG A 316 4.35 -3.93 -3.16
C ARG A 316 5.30 -5.12 -2.96
N CYS A 317 4.87 -6.31 -3.37
CA CYS A 317 5.70 -7.51 -3.37
C CYS A 317 6.05 -7.87 -4.82
N ASP A 318 7.32 -7.65 -5.19
CA ASP A 318 7.83 -7.97 -6.53
C ASP A 318 7.97 -9.49 -6.77
N ASP A 319 7.85 -10.29 -5.71
CA ASP A 319 7.90 -11.76 -5.76
C ASP A 319 6.54 -12.37 -6.16
N ILE A 320 5.45 -11.59 -6.19
CA ILE A 320 4.13 -12.06 -6.63
C ILE A 320 4.10 -12.05 -8.15
N LEU A 321 3.84 -13.22 -8.74
CA LEU A 321 3.73 -13.37 -10.18
C LEU A 321 2.27 -13.54 -10.57
N LYS A 322 1.86 -12.86 -11.65
CA LYS A 322 0.57 -13.08 -12.28
C LYS A 322 0.81 -13.57 -13.70
N TRP A 323 0.32 -14.75 -13.99
CA TRP A 323 0.30 -15.29 -15.34
C TRP A 323 -1.09 -15.10 -15.95
N LYS A 324 -1.15 -14.63 -17.19
CA LYS A 324 -2.36 -14.55 -18.01
C LYS A 324 -2.10 -15.23 -19.35
N PRO A 325 -3.10 -15.88 -19.96
CA PRO A 325 -2.99 -16.32 -21.34
C PRO A 325 -2.62 -15.13 -22.25
N PRO A 326 -1.74 -15.32 -23.26
CA PRO A 326 -1.36 -14.26 -24.18
C PRO A 326 -2.55 -13.58 -24.87
N SER A 327 -3.65 -14.32 -25.10
CA SER A 327 -4.89 -13.79 -25.68
C SER A 327 -5.65 -12.80 -24.79
N LEU A 328 -5.33 -12.74 -23.49
CA LEU A 328 -5.98 -11.86 -22.50
C LEU A 328 -5.07 -10.69 -22.07
N ASN A 329 -3.97 -10.48 -22.79
CA ASN A 329 -3.12 -9.31 -22.58
C ASN A 329 -3.79 -8.06 -23.15
N SER A 330 -3.98 -7.06 -22.29
CA SER A 330 -4.60 -5.79 -22.64
C SER A 330 -3.82 -4.60 -22.05
N VAL A 331 -3.96 -3.44 -22.68
CA VAL A 331 -3.43 -2.16 -22.23
C VAL A 331 -4.54 -1.13 -22.28
N ASP A 332 -4.64 -0.32 -21.23
CA ASP A 332 -5.57 0.80 -21.15
C ASP A 332 -4.91 2.07 -21.72
N PHE A 333 -5.43 2.56 -22.84
CA PHE A 333 -4.93 3.73 -23.55
C PHE A 333 -5.89 4.90 -23.44
N ARG A 334 -5.37 6.12 -23.52
CA ARG A 334 -6.18 7.29 -23.85
C ARG A 334 -6.27 7.40 -25.38
N LEU A 335 -7.48 7.30 -25.92
CA LEU A 335 -7.72 7.45 -27.35
C LEU A 335 -7.83 8.92 -27.72
N LYS A 336 -7.17 9.34 -28.81
CA LYS A 336 -7.40 10.63 -29.45
C LYS A 336 -7.53 10.45 -30.95
N LEU A 337 -8.66 10.84 -31.52
CA LEU A 337 -8.89 10.78 -32.95
C LEU A 337 -8.21 11.98 -33.63
N ALA A 338 -7.45 11.70 -34.68
CA ALA A 338 -6.77 12.73 -35.45
C ALA A 338 -6.96 12.50 -36.96
N ARG A 339 -7.08 13.60 -37.72
CA ARG A 339 -7.02 13.58 -39.17
C ARG A 339 -5.61 13.93 -39.60
N VAL A 340 -4.89 12.95 -40.13
CA VAL A 340 -3.52 13.17 -40.63
C VAL A 340 -3.61 13.56 -42.10
N VAL A 341 -3.01 14.71 -42.43
CA VAL A 341 -2.87 15.24 -43.78
C VAL A 341 -1.38 15.43 -44.04
N GLY A 342 -0.88 14.92 -45.16
CA GLY A 342 0.50 15.08 -45.59
C GLY A 342 0.57 15.44 -47.06
N GLU A 343 1.61 16.16 -47.48
CA GLU A 343 1.83 16.47 -48.89
C GLU A 343 1.91 15.16 -49.71
N GLY A 344 1.03 15.02 -50.70
CA GLY A 344 0.93 13.82 -51.54
C GLY A 344 0.20 12.61 -50.94
N LEU A 345 -0.37 12.71 -49.72
CA LEU A 345 -1.12 11.63 -49.07
C LEU A 345 -2.61 11.97 -48.94
N LEU A 346 -3.48 10.99 -49.26
CA LEU A 346 -4.92 11.13 -49.01
C LEU A 346 -5.19 11.30 -47.51
N PRO A 347 -6.04 12.26 -47.10
CA PRO A 347 -6.37 12.48 -45.69
C PRO A 347 -6.92 11.20 -45.05
N ARG A 348 -6.26 10.73 -43.98
CA ARG A 348 -6.66 9.53 -43.24
C ARG A 348 -7.06 9.88 -41.81
N ASN A 349 -8.17 9.31 -41.35
CA ASN A 349 -8.56 9.37 -39.94
C ASN A 349 -7.88 8.23 -39.19
N VAL A 350 -7.11 8.56 -38.16
CA VAL A 350 -6.37 7.60 -37.33
C VAL A 350 -6.74 7.78 -35.86
N GLY A 351 -6.77 6.68 -35.11
CA GLY A 351 -6.89 6.71 -33.67
C GLY A 351 -5.50 6.65 -33.07
N LEU A 352 -5.11 7.68 -32.34
CA LEU A 352 -3.83 7.75 -31.64
C LEU A 352 -4.02 7.24 -30.21
N LEU A 353 -3.20 6.27 -29.81
CA LEU A 353 -3.23 5.67 -28.47
C LEU A 353 -2.12 6.25 -27.61
N TYR A 354 -2.47 6.80 -26.44
CA TYR A 354 -1.51 7.40 -25.51
C TYR A 354 -1.43 6.61 -24.20
N VAL A 355 -0.24 6.56 -23.62
CA VAL A 355 0.06 5.95 -22.30
C VAL A 355 0.79 6.94 -21.41
N GLY A 356 0.59 6.81 -20.10
CA GLY A 356 1.18 7.71 -19.10
C GLY A 356 0.88 9.19 -19.39
N SER A 357 1.87 10.04 -19.14
CA SER A 357 1.85 11.48 -19.41
C SER A 357 2.64 11.86 -20.67
N LEU A 358 2.77 10.95 -21.64
CA LEU A 358 3.52 11.21 -22.86
C LEU A 358 2.68 12.05 -23.84
N ASP A 359 3.30 13.07 -24.42
CA ASP A 359 2.69 13.90 -25.48
C ASP A 359 2.75 13.25 -26.86
N ARG A 360 3.52 12.16 -27.01
CA ARG A 360 3.64 11.39 -28.25
C ARG A 360 2.74 10.16 -28.20
N PRO A 361 2.08 9.81 -29.32
CA PRO A 361 1.28 8.58 -29.37
C PRO A 361 2.19 7.36 -29.23
N PHE A 362 1.74 6.40 -28.43
CA PHE A 362 2.38 5.11 -28.24
C PHE A 362 2.15 4.18 -29.45
N ALA A 363 0.94 4.19 -30.00
CA ALA A 363 0.57 3.38 -31.15
C ALA A 363 -0.62 4.00 -31.91
N GLU A 364 -0.90 3.46 -33.10
CA GLU A 364 -2.10 3.79 -33.89
C GLU A 364 -3.12 2.63 -33.84
N ILE A 365 -4.40 2.97 -33.85
CA ILE A 365 -5.53 2.05 -34.03
C ILE A 365 -6.39 2.48 -35.21
N LYS A 366 -6.89 1.50 -35.97
CA LYS A 366 -7.82 1.75 -37.08
C LYS A 366 -9.15 2.26 -36.55
N VAL A 367 -9.59 3.43 -37.03
CA VAL A 367 -10.84 4.05 -36.59
C VAL A 367 -12.04 3.30 -37.20
N THR A 368 -12.85 2.67 -36.36
CA THR A 368 -14.17 2.13 -36.72
C THR A 368 -15.27 3.14 -36.38
N LYS A 369 -16.51 2.93 -36.87
CA LYS A 369 -17.65 3.81 -36.53
C LYS A 369 -17.88 3.88 -35.02
N ASP A 370 -17.82 2.73 -34.34
CA ASP A 370 -18.06 2.62 -32.90
C ASP A 370 -16.95 3.27 -32.07
N LEU A 371 -15.72 3.32 -32.59
CA LEU A 371 -14.59 3.91 -31.87
C LEU A 371 -14.71 5.44 -31.74
N LYS A 372 -15.49 6.08 -32.63
CA LYS A 372 -15.64 7.54 -32.67
C LYS A 372 -16.20 8.15 -31.39
N GLN A 373 -17.05 7.42 -30.66
CA GLN A 373 -17.69 7.90 -29.43
C GLN A 373 -16.75 7.89 -28.20
N TYR A 374 -15.56 7.31 -28.34
CA TYR A 374 -14.58 7.17 -27.27
C TYR A 374 -13.41 8.16 -27.42
N ASP A 375 -13.56 9.19 -28.25
CA ASP A 375 -12.54 10.23 -28.39
C ASP A 375 -12.25 10.92 -27.04
N ASN A 376 -10.96 11.08 -26.73
CA ASN A 376 -10.43 11.53 -25.45
C ASN A 376 -10.79 10.68 -24.22
N LYS A 377 -11.33 9.46 -24.40
CA LYS A 377 -11.66 8.54 -23.29
C LYS A 377 -10.58 7.47 -23.10
N ILE A 378 -10.59 6.83 -21.93
CA ILE A 378 -9.75 5.67 -21.64
C ILE A 378 -10.43 4.41 -22.16
N ILE A 379 -9.71 3.67 -23.01
CA ILE A 379 -10.17 2.43 -23.63
C ILE A 379 -9.19 1.30 -23.33
N GLU A 380 -9.72 0.11 -23.10
CA GLU A 380 -8.94 -1.12 -22.99
C GLU A 380 -8.78 -1.73 -24.39
N CYS A 381 -7.54 -1.98 -24.81
CA CYS A 381 -7.23 -2.61 -26.08
C CYS A 381 -6.41 -3.88 -25.89
N LYS A 382 -6.68 -4.89 -26.70
CA LYS A 382 -5.84 -6.09 -26.87
C LYS A 382 -5.03 -5.98 -28.16
N PHE A 383 -3.97 -6.77 -28.28
CA PHE A 383 -3.14 -6.81 -29.48
C PHE A 383 -3.40 -8.10 -30.25
N GLU A 384 -3.93 -8.00 -31.47
CA GLU A 384 -4.25 -9.13 -32.35
C GLU A 384 -3.87 -8.81 -33.79
N ASN A 385 -3.37 -9.81 -34.53
CA ASN A 385 -3.00 -9.68 -35.95
C ASN A 385 -2.11 -8.45 -36.24
N ASN A 386 -1.11 -8.22 -35.37
CA ASN A 386 -0.19 -7.10 -35.45
C ASN A 386 -0.85 -5.70 -35.35
N SER A 387 -2.02 -5.62 -34.71
CA SER A 387 -2.77 -4.37 -34.55
C SER A 387 -3.48 -4.31 -33.19
N TRP A 388 -3.67 -3.09 -32.67
CA TRP A 388 -4.47 -2.89 -31.47
C TRP A 388 -5.96 -2.95 -31.80
N VAL A 389 -6.72 -3.69 -30.99
CA VAL A 389 -8.16 -3.88 -31.14
C VAL A 389 -8.86 -3.41 -29.87
N PHE A 390 -9.88 -2.57 -30.03
CA PHE A 390 -10.72 -2.08 -28.93
C PHE A 390 -11.49 -3.22 -28.27
N MET A 391 -11.50 -3.24 -26.93
CA MET A 391 -12.31 -4.16 -26.14
C MET A 391 -13.49 -3.46 -25.48
N ARG A 392 -13.21 -2.46 -24.62
CA ARG A 392 -14.23 -1.75 -23.84
C ARG A 392 -13.74 -0.38 -23.39
N GLN A 393 -14.67 0.47 -22.96
CA GLN A 393 -14.35 1.72 -22.28
C GLN A 393 -14.05 1.46 -20.79
N ARG A 394 -13.04 2.14 -20.25
CA ARG A 394 -12.66 2.10 -18.83
C ARG A 394 -13.13 3.35 -18.10
N ILE A 395 -14.42 3.39 -17.75
CA ILE A 395 -15.00 4.49 -16.95
C ILE A 395 -14.49 4.51 -15.51
N ASP A 396 -13.95 3.38 -15.03
CA ASP A 396 -13.33 3.22 -13.71
C ASP A 396 -11.94 3.86 -13.61
N LYS A 397 -11.38 4.32 -14.73
CA LYS A 397 -10.02 4.84 -14.81
C LYS A 397 -10.00 6.30 -15.24
N SER A 398 -9.36 7.14 -14.42
CA SER A 398 -9.09 8.54 -14.76
C SER A 398 -7.88 8.70 -15.68
N PHE A 399 -6.96 7.72 -15.71
CA PHE A 399 -5.69 7.80 -16.44
C PHE A 399 -5.40 6.50 -17.22
N PRO A 400 -4.69 6.58 -18.37
CA PRO A 400 -4.22 5.40 -19.07
C PRO A 400 -3.14 4.67 -18.26
N ASN A 401 -2.77 3.46 -18.68
CA ASN A 401 -1.65 2.75 -18.08
C ASN A 401 -0.34 3.55 -18.19
N ALA A 402 0.57 3.34 -17.24
CA ALA A 402 1.91 3.89 -17.31
C ALA A 402 2.69 3.27 -18.49
N TYR A 403 3.65 4.03 -19.03
CA TYR A 403 4.49 3.58 -20.14
C TYR A 403 5.20 2.26 -19.83
N SER A 404 5.73 2.10 -18.61
CA SER A 404 6.38 0.87 -18.17
C SER A 404 5.44 -0.34 -18.21
N THR A 405 4.17 -0.17 -17.86
CA THR A 405 3.16 -1.24 -17.95
C THR A 405 2.86 -1.59 -19.40
N ALA A 406 2.69 -0.60 -20.28
CA ALA A 406 2.44 -0.85 -21.69
C ALA A 406 3.61 -1.57 -22.37
N MET A 407 4.85 -1.17 -22.07
CA MET A 407 6.05 -1.85 -22.55
C MET A 407 6.17 -3.28 -22.03
N ALA A 408 5.84 -3.53 -20.75
CA ALA A 408 5.83 -4.88 -20.19
C ALA A 408 4.83 -5.79 -20.91
N VAL A 409 3.65 -5.26 -21.27
CA VAL A 409 2.64 -5.99 -22.05
C VAL A 409 3.14 -6.26 -23.47
N CYS A 410 3.75 -5.28 -24.15
CA CYS A 410 4.37 -5.48 -25.45
C CYS A 410 5.46 -6.58 -25.42
N ASN A 411 6.31 -6.57 -24.39
CA ASN A 411 7.31 -7.62 -24.22
C ASN A 411 6.67 -9.01 -23.99
N SER A 412 5.58 -9.07 -23.20
CA SER A 412 4.83 -10.32 -23.00
C SER A 412 4.13 -10.81 -24.25
N ILE A 413 3.77 -9.92 -25.19
CA ILE A 413 3.21 -10.30 -26.49
C ILE A 413 4.31 -10.85 -27.40
N GLN A 414 5.50 -10.25 -27.38
CA GLN A 414 6.64 -10.67 -28.18
C GLN A 414 7.23 -12.01 -27.68
N HIS A 415 7.26 -12.21 -26.37
CA HIS A 415 7.78 -13.40 -25.70
C HIS A 415 6.67 -14.04 -24.84
N PRO A 416 5.66 -14.67 -25.46
CA PRO A 416 4.51 -15.18 -24.73
C PRO A 416 4.87 -16.40 -23.88
N VAL A 417 4.55 -16.33 -22.59
CA VAL A 417 4.55 -17.50 -21.71
C VAL A 417 3.24 -18.25 -21.95
N THR A 418 3.27 -19.27 -22.80
CA THR A 418 2.08 -20.10 -23.10
C THR A 418 1.70 -20.99 -21.92
N LYS A 419 0.52 -21.60 -21.97
CA LYS A 419 0.07 -22.55 -20.94
C LYS A 419 1.02 -23.75 -20.87
N GLU A 420 1.41 -24.25 -22.03
CA GLU A 420 2.27 -25.41 -22.21
C GLU A 420 3.65 -25.13 -21.62
N PHE A 421 4.25 -23.97 -21.96
CA PHE A 421 5.53 -23.54 -21.40
C PHE A 421 5.46 -23.42 -19.87
N LEU A 422 4.38 -22.85 -19.33
CA LEU A 422 4.18 -22.73 -17.89
C LEU A 422 4.14 -24.11 -17.22
N PHE A 423 3.40 -25.06 -17.78
CA PHE A 423 3.30 -26.41 -17.24
C PHE A 423 4.62 -27.16 -17.30
N GLU A 424 5.31 -27.12 -18.44
CA GLU A 424 6.64 -27.71 -18.61
C GLU A 424 7.64 -27.13 -17.60
N PHE A 425 7.60 -25.82 -17.38
CA PHE A 425 8.48 -25.16 -16.42
C PHE A 425 8.22 -25.61 -14.98
N ILE A 426 6.94 -25.74 -14.59
CA ILE A 426 6.55 -26.23 -13.26
C ILE A 426 7.03 -27.68 -13.10
N GLU A 427 6.77 -28.55 -14.06
CA GLU A 427 7.17 -29.97 -14.02
C GLU A 427 8.70 -30.14 -13.96
N LYS A 428 9.45 -29.36 -14.74
CA LYS A 428 10.91 -29.33 -14.68
C LYS A 428 11.45 -28.89 -13.32
N CYS A 429 10.82 -27.89 -12.71
CA CYS A 429 11.19 -27.43 -11.37
C CYS A 429 10.90 -28.49 -10.29
N MET A 430 9.87 -29.31 -10.46
CA MET A 430 9.54 -30.41 -9.55
C MET A 430 10.53 -31.57 -9.65
N THR A 431 10.90 -31.96 -10.88
CA THR A 431 11.81 -33.09 -11.13
C THR A 431 13.27 -32.79 -10.77
N ALA A 432 13.64 -31.51 -10.67
CA ALA A 432 15.00 -31.07 -10.33
C ALA A 432 15.31 -31.01 -8.82
N ALA A 433 14.40 -31.41 -7.92
CA ALA A 433 14.66 -31.53 -6.47
C ALA A 433 14.65 -33.00 -6.04
N PRO A 434 15.80 -33.57 -5.61
CA PRO A 434 16.46 -33.17 -4.37
C PRO A 434 18.00 -32.99 -4.46
N GLY A 435 18.53 -31.88 -3.93
CA GLY A 435 19.93 -31.86 -3.43
C GLY A 435 20.99 -30.97 -4.10
N GLN A 436 20.67 -29.79 -4.67
CA GLN A 436 21.73 -28.80 -4.99
C GLN A 436 21.36 -27.37 -4.59
N PRO A 437 22.30 -26.60 -3.98
CA PRO A 437 22.09 -25.19 -3.73
C PRO A 437 22.06 -24.45 -5.07
N ARG A 438 20.99 -23.69 -5.30
CA ARG A 438 20.83 -22.89 -6.53
C ARG A 438 21.99 -21.92 -6.66
N LYS A 439 22.81 -22.09 -7.70
CA LYS A 439 23.62 -20.98 -8.23
C LYS A 439 22.64 -19.91 -8.73
N HIS A 440 22.79 -18.69 -8.23
CA HIS A 440 22.15 -17.52 -8.83
C HIS A 440 22.44 -17.52 -10.33
N HIS A 441 21.39 -17.56 -11.16
CA HIS A 441 21.54 -17.24 -12.57
C HIS A 441 21.96 -15.77 -12.65
N LEU A 442 23.14 -15.56 -13.24
CA LEU A 442 23.72 -14.25 -13.49
C LEU A 442 22.86 -13.49 -14.50
N ASP A 443 22.74 -12.20 -14.24
CA ASP A 443 22.16 -11.18 -15.09
C ASP A 443 22.93 -11.11 -16.43
N PRO A 444 22.28 -11.18 -17.61
CA PRO A 444 22.96 -11.15 -18.92
C PRO A 444 23.79 -9.88 -19.14
N ASP A 445 23.52 -8.80 -18.40
CA ASP A 445 24.23 -7.52 -18.51
C ASP A 445 25.62 -7.52 -17.85
N THR A 446 25.98 -8.59 -17.12
CA THR A 446 27.29 -8.66 -16.44
C THR A 446 28.45 -9.01 -17.39
N GLU A 447 28.18 -9.51 -18.59
CA GLU A 447 29.23 -9.89 -19.56
C GLU A 447 29.76 -8.72 -20.40
N LEU A 448 29.18 -7.51 -20.28
CA LEU A 448 29.56 -6.35 -21.10
C LEU A 448 30.60 -5.41 -20.46
N MET A 449 31.04 -5.66 -19.23
CA MET A 449 31.99 -4.79 -18.53
C MET A 449 33.04 -5.60 -17.75
N PRO A 450 34.28 -5.74 -18.24
CA PRO A 450 35.34 -6.33 -17.43
C PRO A 450 35.65 -5.44 -16.22
N PRO A 451 35.91 -6.01 -15.04
CA PRO A 451 36.24 -5.22 -13.85
C PRO A 451 37.57 -4.47 -14.04
N PRO A 452 37.72 -3.26 -13.46
CA PRO A 452 38.96 -2.50 -13.54
C PRO A 452 40.11 -3.24 -12.84
N PRO A 453 41.35 -3.15 -13.36
CA PRO A 453 42.49 -3.85 -12.80
C PRO A 453 42.81 -3.39 -11.36
N PRO A 454 43.30 -4.30 -10.50
CA PRO A 454 43.59 -3.99 -9.11
C PRO A 454 44.70 -2.93 -9.00
N LYS A 455 44.47 -1.92 -8.14
CA LYS A 455 45.46 -0.88 -7.83
C LYS A 455 46.68 -1.52 -7.17
N ARG A 456 47.86 -1.26 -7.74
CA ARG A 456 49.14 -1.69 -7.17
C ARG A 456 49.32 -1.13 -5.75
N PRO A 457 49.84 -1.93 -4.79
CA PRO A 457 50.12 -1.45 -3.45
C PRO A 457 51.21 -0.37 -3.49
N ARG A 458 50.97 0.74 -2.80
CA ARG A 458 51.98 1.77 -2.55
C ARG A 458 53.06 1.17 -1.65
N LEU A 459 54.29 1.09 -2.17
CA LEU A 459 55.47 0.91 -1.35
C LEU A 459 55.61 2.13 -0.43
N SER A 460 55.57 1.88 0.86
CA SER A 460 56.02 2.81 1.89
C SER A 460 57.55 2.93 1.82
N LEU A 461 58.04 4.15 1.62
CA LEU A 461 59.36 4.57 2.10
C LEU A 461 59.17 5.30 3.42
#